data_AF-M1Z8N9-F1
#
_entry.id   AF-M1Z8N9-F1
#
_cell.length_a   1.000
_cell.length_b   1.000
_cell.length_c   1.000
_cell.angle_alpha   90.00
_cell.angle_beta   90.00
_cell.angle_gamma   90.00
#
_symmetry.space_group_name_H-M   'P 1'
#
loop_
_entity.id
_entity.type
_entity.pdbx_description
1 polymer ?
#
loop_
_entity_poly.entity_id
_entity_poly.type
_entity_poly.pdbx_seq_one_letter_code
_entity_poly.pdbx_strand_id
1 'polypeptide(L)'
;MGFTDAFNRIRLETDLQTQEELACFLGIRESSVSGAKKRGRFPTGWAEKVSRHYNLRYEWIMEGHEPKRLVPGMNPAEIQQLMDRFWWALLHGSDAGRTRLKETVESVYREARESK
;
A
#
# COMPACT_ATOMS: atom_id res chain seq x y z
N MET A 1 14.34 11.44 1.18
CA MET A 1 14.29 10.36 2.17
C MET A 1 15.49 9.43 2.07
N GLY A 2 15.98 8.94 3.23
CA GLY A 2 17.01 7.91 3.34
C GLY A 2 16.57 6.55 2.79
N PHE A 3 17.44 5.87 2.05
CA PHE A 3 17.17 4.51 1.56
C PHE A 3 16.88 3.54 2.71
N THR A 4 17.71 3.56 3.75
CA THR A 4 17.64 2.64 4.89
C THR A 4 16.31 2.74 5.62
N ASP A 5 15.82 3.96 5.87
CA ASP A 5 14.58 4.16 6.62
C ASP A 5 13.35 3.66 5.86
N ALA A 6 13.26 4.01 4.58
CA ALA A 6 12.17 3.54 3.72
C ALA A 6 12.19 2.02 3.58
N PHE A 7 13.38 1.44 3.34
CA PHE A 7 13.50 0.00 3.19
C PHE A 7 13.19 -0.76 4.48
N ASN A 8 13.62 -0.25 5.64
CA ASN A 8 13.26 -0.86 6.94
C ASN A 8 11.76 -0.85 7.19
N ARG A 9 11.06 0.25 6.88
CA ARG A 9 9.60 0.29 6.97
C ARG A 9 8.92 -0.72 6.05
N ILE A 10 9.39 -0.85 4.82
CA ILE A 10 8.88 -1.87 3.89
C ILE A 10 9.06 -3.27 4.48
N ARG A 11 10.23 -3.58 5.04
CA ARG A 11 10.50 -4.88 5.66
C ARG A 11 9.60 -5.21 6.85
N LEU A 12 9.13 -4.20 7.59
CA LEU A 12 8.25 -4.42 8.74
C LEU A 12 6.85 -4.88 8.35
N GLU A 13 6.40 -4.57 7.14
CA GLU A 13 4.99 -4.75 6.73
C GLU A 13 4.82 -5.62 5.49
N THR A 14 5.92 -6.13 4.93
CA THR A 14 5.93 -6.90 3.68
C THR A 14 6.84 -8.12 3.79
N ASP A 15 6.72 -9.04 2.84
CA ASP A 15 7.62 -10.17 2.64
C ASP A 15 8.95 -9.78 1.95
N LEU A 16 9.14 -8.51 1.58
CA LEU A 16 10.37 -8.02 0.93
C LEU A 16 11.46 -7.75 1.98
N GLN A 17 12.17 -8.79 2.40
CA GLN A 17 13.18 -8.73 3.47
C GLN A 17 14.59 -8.37 2.98
N THR A 18 14.86 -8.55 1.70
CA THR A 18 16.18 -8.41 1.09
C THR A 18 16.17 -7.45 -0.10
N GLN A 19 17.35 -6.95 -0.47
CA GLN A 19 17.49 -6.09 -1.65
C GLN A 19 17.19 -6.84 -2.95
N GLU A 20 17.46 -8.16 -2.97
CA GLU A 20 17.17 -9.05 -4.08
C GLU A 20 15.65 -9.22 -4.26
N GLU A 21 14.92 -9.51 -3.18
CA GLU A 21 13.45 -9.58 -3.21
C GLU A 21 12.83 -8.25 -3.66
N LEU A 22 13.31 -7.12 -3.14
CA LEU A 22 12.87 -5.81 -3.60
C LEU A 22 13.16 -5.58 -5.10
N ALA A 23 14.33 -5.98 -5.58
CA ALA A 23 14.69 -5.86 -6.99
C ALA A 23 13.77 -6.72 -7.88
N CYS A 24 13.53 -7.96 -7.46
CA CYS A 24 12.62 -8.89 -8.11
C CYS A 24 11.20 -8.31 -8.19
N PHE A 25 10.65 -7.86 -7.06
CA PHE A 25 9.34 -7.22 -6.96
C PHE A 25 9.22 -5.99 -7.88
N LEU A 26 10.25 -5.14 -7.92
CA LEU A 26 10.24 -3.93 -8.73
C LEU A 26 10.44 -4.18 -10.24
N GLY A 27 10.88 -5.40 -10.62
CA GLY A 27 11.24 -5.76 -11.98
C GLY A 27 12.52 -5.07 -12.46
N ILE A 28 13.50 -4.90 -11.56
CA ILE A 28 14.78 -4.22 -11.85
C ILE A 28 15.97 -5.09 -11.44
N ARG A 29 17.18 -4.68 -11.84
CA ARG A 29 18.41 -5.36 -11.43
C ARG A 29 18.74 -5.02 -9.98
N GLU A 30 19.27 -5.98 -9.22
CA GLU A 30 19.74 -5.76 -7.84
C GLU A 30 20.79 -4.64 -7.76
N SER A 31 21.65 -4.51 -8.78
CA SER A 31 22.63 -3.43 -8.87
C SER A 31 22.00 -2.03 -8.88
N SER A 32 20.75 -1.89 -9.36
CA SER A 32 19.99 -0.64 -9.26
C SER A 32 19.63 -0.32 -7.80
N VAL A 33 19.23 -1.33 -7.02
CA VAL A 33 18.94 -1.22 -5.58
C VAL A 33 20.20 -0.87 -4.80
N SER A 34 21.31 -1.58 -5.04
CA SER A 34 22.62 -1.29 -4.45
C SER A 34 23.08 0.15 -4.76
N GLY A 35 22.90 0.59 -6.02
CA GLY A 35 23.20 1.97 -6.42
C GLY A 35 22.36 3.01 -5.68
N ALA A 36 21.07 2.78 -5.50
CA ALA A 36 20.18 3.66 -4.74
C ALA A 36 20.56 3.73 -3.26
N LYS A 37 20.89 2.57 -2.66
CA LYS A 37 21.39 2.46 -1.29
C LYS A 37 22.68 3.25 -1.08
N LYS A 38 23.66 3.12 -1.99
CA LYS A 38 24.93 3.88 -1.94
C LYS A 38 24.71 5.40 -2.02
N ARG A 39 23.73 5.86 -2.82
CA ARG A 39 23.32 7.27 -2.88
C ARG A 39 22.50 7.72 -1.67
N GLY A 40 22.14 6.81 -0.77
CA GLY A 40 21.33 7.08 0.41
C GLY A 40 19.90 7.53 0.10
N ARG A 41 19.38 7.34 -1.12
CA ARG A 41 18.07 7.84 -1.53
C ARG A 41 17.17 6.71 -2.02
N PHE A 42 15.98 6.60 -1.41
CA PHE A 42 14.92 5.72 -1.92
C PHE A 42 14.18 6.38 -3.09
N PRO A 43 14.07 5.73 -4.27
CA PRO A 43 13.32 6.29 -5.40
C PRO A 43 11.82 6.34 -5.14
N THR A 44 11.19 7.47 -5.49
CA THR A 44 9.74 7.70 -5.29
C THR A 44 8.89 6.69 -6.05
N GLY A 45 9.22 6.41 -7.31
CA GLY A 45 8.52 5.41 -8.13
C GLY A 45 8.59 3.99 -7.57
N TRP A 46 9.58 3.68 -6.72
CA TRP A 46 9.61 2.38 -6.02
C TRP A 46 8.63 2.36 -4.86
N ALA A 47 8.57 3.45 -4.09
CA ALA A 47 7.61 3.58 -3.00
C ALA A 47 6.17 3.58 -3.53
N GLU A 48 5.90 4.19 -4.69
CA GLU A 48 4.58 4.13 -5.34
C GLU A 48 4.18 2.70 -5.72
N LYS A 49 5.10 1.90 -6.28
CA LYS A 49 4.83 0.49 -6.60
C LYS A 49 4.55 -0.33 -5.34
N VAL A 50 5.38 -0.19 -4.31
CA VAL A 50 5.19 -0.89 -3.03
C VAL A 50 3.89 -0.46 -2.36
N SER A 51 3.60 0.85 -2.35
CA SER A 51 2.37 1.43 -1.80
C SER A 51 1.12 0.77 -2.39
N ARG A 52 1.04 0.72 -3.72
CA ARG A 52 -0.10 0.12 -4.43
C ARG A 52 -0.22 -1.38 -4.18
N HIS A 53 0.90 -2.10 -4.18
CA HIS A 53 0.88 -3.55 -4.05
C HIS A 53 0.56 -4.01 -2.64
N TYR A 54 1.01 -3.29 -1.60
CA TYR A 54 0.92 -3.75 -0.20
C TYR A 54 -0.11 -2.99 0.65
N ASN A 55 -0.93 -2.11 0.05
CA ASN A 55 -1.82 -1.20 0.77
C ASN A 55 -1.09 -0.40 1.86
N LEU A 56 0.07 0.17 1.48
CA LEU A 56 0.85 1.04 2.34
C LEU A 56 0.73 2.48 1.85
N ARG A 57 0.67 3.44 2.77
CA ARG A 57 0.68 4.85 2.42
C ARG A 57 2.06 5.26 1.92
N TYR A 58 2.08 5.98 0.81
CA TYR A 58 3.31 6.53 0.25
C TYR A 58 4.04 7.40 1.29
N GLU A 59 3.32 8.28 2.00
CA GLU A 59 3.89 9.15 3.02
C GLU A 59 4.42 8.34 4.21
N TRP A 60 3.81 7.20 4.53
CA TRP A 60 4.36 6.32 5.56
C TRP A 60 5.67 5.67 5.10
N ILE A 61 5.73 5.14 3.87
CA ILE A 61 6.96 4.57 3.32
C ILE A 61 8.06 5.62 3.25
N MET A 62 7.74 6.84 2.82
CA MET A 62 8.72 7.89 2.53
C MET A 62 9.05 8.75 3.74
N GLU A 63 8.17 8.91 4.70
CA GLU A 63 8.34 9.90 5.78
C GLU A 63 8.04 9.31 7.16
N GLY A 64 7.41 8.13 7.22
CA GLY A 64 7.03 7.47 8.48
C GLY A 64 5.78 8.07 9.12
N HIS A 65 5.01 8.88 8.39
CA HIS A 65 3.79 9.47 8.91
C HIS A 65 2.65 8.45 8.98
N GLU A 66 2.11 8.24 10.19
CA GLU A 66 0.89 7.47 10.40
C GLU A 66 -0.34 8.14 9.73
N PRO A 67 -1.36 7.38 9.32
CA PRO A 67 -1.45 5.92 9.40
C PRO A 67 -0.57 5.19 8.36
N LYS A 68 -0.17 3.95 8.66
CA LYS A 68 0.61 3.11 7.72
C LYS A 68 -0.14 2.69 6.47
N ARG A 69 -1.45 2.44 6.58
CA ARG A 69 -2.30 1.86 5.53
C ARG A 69 -3.36 2.84 5.07
N LEU A 70 -3.77 2.73 3.80
CA LEU A 70 -4.89 3.52 3.26
C LEU A 70 -6.21 3.00 3.83
N VAL A 71 -6.32 1.68 3.94
CA VAL A 71 -7.47 0.97 4.51
C VAL A 71 -6.94 0.05 5.63
N PRO A 72 -7.14 0.40 6.91
CA PRO A 72 -6.73 -0.44 8.04
C PRO A 72 -7.37 -1.81 8.05
N GLY A 73 -6.64 -2.80 8.57
CA GLY A 73 -7.11 -4.18 8.70
C GLY A 73 -7.26 -4.95 7.38
N MET A 74 -7.07 -4.30 6.23
CA MET A 74 -7.35 -4.90 4.92
C MET A 74 -6.07 -5.11 4.09
N ASN A 75 -5.92 -6.30 3.52
CA ASN A 75 -4.84 -6.62 2.60
C ASN A 75 -5.22 -6.25 1.14
N PRO A 76 -4.24 -6.24 0.20
CA PRO A 76 -4.48 -5.84 -1.19
C PRO A 76 -5.53 -6.68 -1.93
N ALA A 77 -5.61 -7.99 -1.65
CA ALA A 77 -6.58 -8.88 -2.28
C ALA A 77 -8.01 -8.58 -1.78
N GLU A 78 -8.17 -8.30 -0.49
CA GLU A 78 -9.44 -7.86 0.09
C GLU A 78 -9.87 -6.50 -0.46
N ILE A 79 -8.94 -5.57 -0.65
CA ILE A 79 -9.21 -4.29 -1.32
C ILE A 79 -9.66 -4.52 -2.76
N GLN A 80 -8.98 -5.40 -3.50
CA GLN A 80 -9.38 -5.71 -4.87
C GLN A 80 -10.79 -6.31 -4.91
N GLN A 81 -11.09 -7.27 -4.04
CA GLN A 81 -12.44 -7.84 -3.93
C GLN A 81 -13.49 -6.77 -3.57
N LEU A 82 -13.16 -5.85 -2.66
CA LEU A 82 -14.03 -4.73 -2.32
C LEU A 82 -14.26 -3.82 -3.54
N MET A 83 -13.20 -3.51 -4.29
CA MET A 83 -13.26 -2.70 -5.51
C MET A 83 -14.07 -3.39 -6.61
N ASP A 84 -13.92 -4.69 -6.81
CA ASP A 84 -14.69 -5.45 -7.80
C ASP A 84 -16.19 -5.44 -7.45
N ARG A 85 -16.53 -5.65 -6.18
CA ARG A 85 -17.92 -5.54 -5.68
C ARG A 85 -18.46 -4.11 -5.87
N PHE A 86 -17.64 -3.10 -5.59
CA PHE A 86 -17.99 -1.70 -5.76
C PHE A 86 -18.25 -1.35 -7.22
N TRP A 87 -17.35 -1.73 -8.12
CA TRP A 87 -17.48 -1.50 -9.56
C TRP A 87 -18.69 -2.20 -10.14
N TRP A 88 -18.94 -3.45 -9.74
CA TRP A 88 -20.15 -4.16 -10.16
C TRP A 88 -21.42 -3.48 -9.67
N ALA A 89 -21.47 -3.02 -8.41
CA ALA A 89 -22.63 -2.32 -7.88
C ALA A 89 -22.85 -0.93 -8.51
N LEU A 90 -21.78 -0.22 -8.87
CA LEU A 90 -21.89 1.05 -9.59
C LEU A 90 -22.45 0.86 -11.00
N LEU A 91 -21.93 -0.11 -11.75
CA LEU A 91 -22.28 -0.34 -13.15
C LEU A 91 -23.61 -1.11 -13.32
N HIS A 92 -23.92 -2.03 -12.41
CA HIS A 92 -25.02 -2.99 -12.55
C HIS A 92 -25.94 -3.11 -11.32
N GLY A 93 -25.61 -2.46 -10.20
CA GLY A 93 -26.35 -2.59 -8.96
C GLY A 93 -27.59 -1.70 -8.86
N SER A 94 -28.61 -2.17 -8.13
CA SER A 94 -29.72 -1.32 -7.68
C SER A 94 -29.24 -0.29 -6.65
N ASP A 95 -30.01 0.79 -6.45
CA ASP A 95 -29.67 1.83 -5.47
C ASP A 95 -29.43 1.26 -4.05
N ALA A 96 -30.17 0.22 -3.65
CA ALA A 96 -29.97 -0.49 -2.39
C ALA A 96 -28.63 -1.26 -2.30
N GLY A 97 -28.07 -1.69 -3.44
CA GLY A 97 -26.73 -2.27 -3.52
C GLY A 97 -25.64 -1.21 -3.36
N ARG A 98 -25.84 -0.03 -3.94
CA ARG A 98 -24.91 1.12 -3.82
C ARG A 98 -24.87 1.68 -2.41
N THR A 99 -26.01 1.79 -1.72
CA THR A 99 -26.08 2.28 -0.33
C THR A 99 -25.33 1.38 0.65
N ARG A 100 -25.55 0.05 0.60
CA ARG A 100 -24.84 -0.90 1.48
C ARG A 100 -23.32 -0.89 1.28
N LEU A 101 -22.88 -0.65 0.05
CA LEU A 101 -21.46 -0.58 -0.27
C LEU A 101 -20.82 0.72 0.24
N LYS A 102 -21.52 1.86 0.14
CA LYS A 102 -21.12 3.10 0.81
C LYS A 102 -21.01 2.91 2.31
N GLU A 103 -22.00 2.29 2.95
CA GLU A 103 -21.98 2.03 4.40
C GLU A 103 -20.80 1.15 4.83
N THR A 104 -20.47 0.13 4.04
CA THR A 104 -19.31 -0.75 4.29
C THR A 104 -17.99 0.02 4.17
N VAL A 105 -17.85 0.88 3.17
CA VAL A 105 -16.66 1.71 3.00
C VAL A 105 -16.53 2.71 4.16
N GLU A 106 -17.62 3.37 4.53
CA GLU A 106 -17.65 4.34 5.64
C GLU A 106 -17.37 3.68 7.00
N SER A 107 -17.83 2.44 7.24
CA SER A 107 -17.53 1.72 8.49
C SER A 107 -16.04 1.39 8.60
N VAL A 108 -15.43 0.92 7.50
CA VAL A 108 -13.99 0.65 7.44
C VAL A 108 -13.17 1.93 7.67
N TYR A 109 -13.59 3.06 7.09
CA TYR A 109 -12.94 4.36 7.35
C TYR A 109 -13.16 4.88 8.79
N ARG A 110 -14.27 4.53 9.44
CA ARG A 110 -14.55 4.92 10.83
C ARG A 110 -13.69 4.14 11.81
N GLU A 111 -13.65 2.81 11.69
CA GLU A 111 -12.82 1.93 12.52
C GLU A 111 -11.33 2.28 12.41
N ALA A 112 -10.89 2.63 11.20
CA ALA A 112 -9.56 3.15 10.90
C ALA A 112 -9.19 4.41 11.68
N ARG A 113 -10.17 5.28 11.93
CA ARG A 113 -9.99 6.57 12.59
C ARG A 113 -10.05 6.45 14.12
N GLU A 114 -10.81 5.49 14.62
CA GLU A 114 -11.05 5.25 16.05
C GLU A 114 -9.98 4.34 16.69
N SER A 115 -9.19 3.59 15.89
CA SER A 115 -8.08 2.75 16.38
C SER A 115 -6.78 3.53 16.70
N LYS A 116 -6.88 4.85 16.94
CA LYS A 116 -5.78 5.76 17.30
C LYS A 116 -5.86 6.14 18.77
#